data_AF-A0AA37DH72-F1
#
_entry.id   AF-A0AA37DH72-F1
#
_cell.length_a   1.000
_cell.length_b   1.000
_cell.length_c   1.000
_cell.angle_alpha   90.00
_cell.angle_beta   90.00
_cell.angle_gamma   90.00
#
_symmetry.space_group_name_H-M   'P 1'
#
loop_
_entity.id
_entity.type
_entity.pdbx_description
1 polymer ?
#
loop_
_entity_poly.entity_id
_entity_poly.type
_entity_poly.pdbx_seq_one_letter_code
_entity_poly.pdbx_strand_id
1 'polypeptide(L)'
;MKIDPRAFSKDGFLKDQDYLSNFPYGRYPTSFNGCGWVAIYNAEYAAGRGIAVEAVYEAMRRILPYEGTHGTPFPTMVRYFKEKHIPIARIYGSGEELVRIVRESAAPRGILRYIEGREPHYIAFVRVSDETPARYRFFNAADGKEDFVETMEYFRREHLGGRRVVRLLLPGEEREDARARCKNHIVDAKWSEHLPRRCVQYPVLRRKNSFEPLSGIGRGA
;
A
#
# COMPACT_ATOMS: atom_id res chain seq x y z
N MET A 1 0.14 -26.91 4.60
CA MET A 1 0.72 -25.99 5.62
C MET A 1 -0.39 -25.59 6.56
N LYS A 2 -0.14 -25.45 7.86
CA LYS A 2 -1.15 -25.03 8.85
C LYS A 2 -0.71 -23.73 9.48
N ILE A 3 -1.57 -22.71 9.47
CA ILE A 3 -1.29 -21.45 10.14
C ILE A 3 -1.43 -21.64 11.65
N ASP A 4 -0.46 -21.15 12.41
CA ASP A 4 -0.54 -21.12 13.87
C ASP A 4 -1.69 -20.16 14.28
N PRO A 5 -2.68 -20.61 15.08
CA PRO A 5 -3.79 -19.76 15.50
C PRO A 5 -3.36 -18.45 16.19
N ARG A 6 -2.17 -18.42 16.79
CA ARG A 6 -1.61 -17.21 17.45
C ARG A 6 -1.27 -16.10 16.46
N ALA A 7 -1.09 -16.42 15.18
CA ALA A 7 -0.92 -15.44 14.11
C ALA A 7 -2.18 -14.57 13.92
N PHE A 8 -3.35 -15.10 14.32
CA PHE A 8 -4.63 -14.43 14.14
C PHE A 8 -5.07 -13.65 15.38
N SER A 9 -5.74 -12.54 15.16
CA SER A 9 -6.65 -11.94 16.13
C SER A 9 -7.95 -12.75 16.22
N LYS A 10 -8.73 -12.53 17.27
CA LYS A 10 -10.04 -13.21 17.46
C LYS A 10 -11.01 -13.03 16.29
N ASP A 11 -10.94 -11.91 15.59
CA ASP A 11 -11.78 -11.56 14.44
C ASP A 11 -11.19 -11.93 13.07
N GLY A 12 -10.06 -12.65 13.04
CA GLY A 12 -9.51 -13.29 11.84
C GLY A 12 -8.47 -12.47 11.06
N PHE A 13 -8.02 -11.33 11.58
CA PHE A 13 -6.88 -10.60 11.00
C PHE A 13 -5.56 -11.27 11.37
N LEU A 14 -4.55 -11.16 10.51
CA LEU A 14 -3.19 -11.54 10.86
C LEU A 14 -2.54 -10.43 11.69
N LYS A 15 -2.38 -10.66 12.99
CA LYS A 15 -1.82 -9.68 13.93
C LYS A 15 -0.30 -9.75 14.06
N ASP A 16 0.27 -10.95 13.87
CA ASP A 16 1.68 -11.22 14.13
C ASP A 16 2.24 -12.24 13.13
N GLN A 17 3.20 -11.79 12.32
CA GLN A 17 3.82 -12.60 11.28
C GLN A 17 4.85 -13.61 11.80
N ASP A 18 5.34 -13.48 13.04
CA ASP A 18 6.39 -14.36 13.58
C ASP A 18 5.88 -15.79 13.74
N TYR A 19 4.57 -15.94 13.97
CA TYR A 19 3.86 -17.21 13.99
C TYR A 19 3.65 -17.85 12.60
N LEU A 20 4.12 -17.21 11.52
CA LEU A 20 4.05 -17.71 10.14
C LEU A 20 5.43 -18.20 9.64
N SER A 21 6.33 -18.58 10.54
CA SER A 21 7.67 -19.08 10.20
C SER A 21 7.68 -20.32 9.31
N ASN A 22 6.60 -21.10 9.30
CA ASN A 22 6.42 -22.25 8.42
C ASN A 22 5.91 -21.90 7.01
N PHE A 23 5.73 -20.61 6.68
CA PHE A 23 5.33 -20.13 5.34
C PHE A 23 6.52 -19.57 4.55
N PRO A 24 7.09 -20.31 3.58
CA PRO A 24 8.18 -19.82 2.75
C PRO A 24 7.74 -18.65 1.88
N TYR A 25 8.43 -17.52 1.93
CA TYR A 25 8.10 -16.35 1.13
C TYR A 25 9.32 -15.93 0.30
N GLY A 26 9.62 -16.81 -0.67
CA GLY A 26 10.87 -16.80 -1.42
C GLY A 26 11.96 -17.58 -0.69
N ARG A 27 13.16 -17.01 -0.57
CA ARG A 27 14.32 -17.60 0.13
C ARG A 27 14.17 -17.63 1.65
N TYR A 28 13.30 -16.78 2.20
CA TYR A 28 13.12 -16.60 3.63
C TYR A 28 11.69 -16.97 4.07
N PRO A 29 11.47 -17.32 5.34
CA PRO A 29 10.12 -17.51 5.86
C PRO A 29 9.38 -16.17 6.00
N THR A 30 8.05 -16.22 6.04
CA THR A 30 7.17 -15.06 6.23
C THR A 30 7.52 -14.26 7.47
N SER A 31 7.91 -14.92 8.56
CA SER A 31 8.34 -14.25 9.79
C SER A 31 9.49 -13.26 9.56
N PHE A 32 10.33 -13.49 8.55
CA PHE A 32 11.46 -12.61 8.23
C PHE A 32 11.09 -11.49 7.24
N ASN A 33 10.31 -11.78 6.19
CA ASN A 33 10.16 -10.84 5.06
C ASN A 33 8.73 -10.75 4.49
N GLY A 34 7.74 -11.31 5.19
CA GLY A 34 6.37 -11.48 4.72
C GLY A 34 5.41 -10.34 5.06
N CYS A 35 5.86 -9.30 5.76
CA CYS A 35 5.02 -8.16 6.21
C CYS A 35 4.13 -7.57 5.09
N GLY A 36 4.61 -7.57 3.85
CA GLY A 36 3.84 -7.08 2.70
C GLY A 36 2.59 -7.91 2.37
N TRP A 37 2.70 -9.24 2.29
CA TRP A 37 1.54 -10.07 1.98
C TRP A 37 0.55 -10.13 3.15
N VAL A 38 1.07 -10.11 4.39
CA VAL A 38 0.26 -10.00 5.62
C VAL A 38 -0.57 -8.70 5.60
N ALA A 39 0.05 -7.58 5.23
CA ALA A 39 -0.65 -6.31 5.12
C ALA A 39 -1.72 -6.31 4.01
N ILE A 40 -1.47 -6.98 2.87
CA ILE A 40 -2.49 -7.17 1.83
C ILE A 40 -3.66 -7.99 2.35
N TYR A 41 -3.39 -9.11 3.01
CA TYR A 41 -4.45 -9.96 3.56
C TYR A 41 -5.36 -9.14 4.48
N ASN A 42 -4.78 -8.40 5.43
CA ASN A 42 -5.58 -7.58 6.35
C ASN A 42 -6.40 -6.50 5.65
N ALA A 43 -5.85 -5.84 4.62
CA ALA A 43 -6.56 -4.83 3.84
C ALA A 43 -7.69 -5.43 2.97
N GLU A 44 -7.50 -6.63 2.43
CA GLU A 44 -8.54 -7.35 1.66
C GLU A 44 -9.62 -7.93 2.59
N TYR A 45 -9.21 -8.48 3.73
CA TYR A 45 -10.11 -9.03 4.74
C TYR A 45 -11.02 -7.96 5.32
N ALA A 46 -10.47 -6.77 5.64
CA ALA A 46 -11.25 -5.60 6.05
C ALA A 46 -12.25 -5.10 4.98
N ALA A 47 -12.08 -5.47 3.71
CA ALA A 47 -13.06 -5.16 2.67
C ALA A 47 -14.25 -6.12 2.66
N GLY A 48 -14.33 -7.08 3.59
CA GLY A 48 -15.41 -8.05 3.70
C GLY A 48 -15.41 -9.13 2.62
N ARG A 49 -14.28 -9.33 1.92
CA ARG A 49 -14.21 -10.20 0.72
C ARG A 49 -14.14 -11.70 1.02
N GLY A 50 -14.22 -12.13 2.28
CA GLY A 50 -14.18 -13.56 2.66
C GLY A 50 -12.95 -14.28 2.09
N ILE A 51 -11.83 -13.57 1.95
CA ILE A 51 -10.65 -14.06 1.25
C ILE A 51 -9.88 -15.04 2.13
N ALA A 52 -9.52 -16.20 1.57
CA ALA A 52 -8.66 -17.15 2.27
C ALA A 52 -7.23 -16.60 2.38
N VAL A 53 -6.62 -16.77 3.55
CA VAL A 53 -5.26 -16.28 3.86
C VAL A 53 -4.25 -16.87 2.88
N GLU A 54 -4.35 -18.17 2.64
CA GLU A 54 -3.49 -18.93 1.74
C GLU A 54 -3.60 -18.43 0.29
N ALA A 55 -4.78 -17.97 -0.13
CA ALA A 55 -4.99 -17.45 -1.48
C ALA A 55 -4.24 -16.11 -1.69
N VAL A 56 -4.21 -15.23 -0.68
CA VAL A 56 -3.42 -14.00 -0.72
C VAL A 56 -1.93 -14.32 -0.73
N TYR A 57 -1.51 -15.20 0.18
CA TYR A 57 -0.13 -15.65 0.30
C TYR A 57 0.40 -16.21 -1.03
N GLU A 58 -0.31 -17.16 -1.66
CA GLU A 58 0.13 -17.75 -2.93
C GLU A 58 0.13 -16.75 -4.08
N ALA A 59 -0.89 -15.88 -4.14
CA ALA A 59 -0.96 -14.85 -5.16
C ALA A 59 0.23 -13.89 -5.09
N MET A 60 0.59 -13.46 -3.87
CA MET A 60 1.74 -12.58 -3.63
C MET A 60 3.07 -13.28 -3.86
N ARG A 61 3.21 -14.53 -3.37
CA ARG A 61 4.42 -15.34 -3.55
C ARG A 61 4.75 -15.55 -5.03
N ARG A 62 3.73 -15.80 -5.87
CA ARG A 62 3.89 -16.01 -7.33
C ARG A 62 4.45 -14.79 -8.06
N ILE A 63 4.18 -13.58 -7.57
CA ILE A 63 4.62 -12.32 -8.20
C ILE A 63 5.81 -11.68 -7.47
N LEU A 64 6.39 -12.37 -6.49
CA LEU A 64 7.50 -11.90 -5.68
C LEU A 64 8.80 -11.91 -6.50
N PRO A 65 9.44 -10.75 -6.73
CA PRO A 65 10.67 -10.70 -7.51
C PRO A 65 11.87 -11.20 -6.69
N TYR A 66 12.90 -11.68 -7.39
CA TYR A 66 14.18 -12.12 -6.81
C TYR A 66 14.02 -13.07 -5.62
N GLU A 67 13.03 -13.96 -5.70
CA GLU A 67 12.71 -14.94 -4.65
C GLU A 67 12.62 -14.29 -3.26
N GLY A 68 12.05 -13.08 -3.17
CA GLY A 68 11.78 -12.44 -1.87
C GLY A 68 13.01 -12.00 -1.09
N THR A 69 14.20 -11.97 -1.68
CA THR A 69 15.45 -11.62 -0.99
C THR A 69 15.41 -10.27 -0.25
N HIS A 70 14.49 -9.38 -0.61
CA HIS A 70 14.32 -8.05 -0.02
C HIS A 70 12.89 -7.79 0.45
N GLY A 71 12.19 -8.86 0.84
CA GLY A 71 10.78 -8.83 1.19
C GLY A 71 9.90 -8.45 0.01
N THR A 72 8.80 -7.75 0.29
CA THR A 72 7.82 -7.36 -0.74
C THR A 72 8.06 -5.94 -1.26
N PRO A 73 8.47 -5.75 -2.52
CA PRO A 73 8.57 -4.42 -3.10
C PRO A 73 7.21 -3.75 -3.23
N PHE A 74 7.18 -2.43 -3.08
CA PHE A 74 5.95 -1.65 -3.20
C PHE A 74 5.23 -1.83 -4.57
N PRO A 75 5.95 -1.89 -5.72
CA PRO A 75 5.32 -2.21 -7.00
C PRO A 75 4.66 -3.59 -7.06
N THR A 76 5.13 -4.57 -6.28
CA THR A 76 4.52 -5.90 -6.20
C THR A 76 3.14 -5.82 -5.55
N MET A 77 2.99 -4.98 -4.50
CA MET A 77 1.69 -4.72 -3.87
C MET A 77 0.71 -4.06 -4.85
N VAL A 78 1.19 -3.08 -5.62
CA VAL A 78 0.43 -2.41 -6.69
C VAL A 78 -0.01 -3.42 -7.75
N ARG A 79 0.89 -4.33 -8.15
CA ARG A 79 0.60 -5.38 -9.13
C ARG A 79 -0.50 -6.32 -8.65
N TYR A 80 -0.47 -6.73 -7.38
CA TYR A 80 -1.52 -7.57 -6.80
C TYR A 80 -2.91 -6.96 -6.98
N PHE A 81 -3.11 -5.71 -6.55
CA PHE A 81 -4.43 -5.06 -6.67
C PHE A 81 -4.84 -4.85 -8.12
N LYS A 82 -3.89 -4.53 -9.02
CA LYS A 82 -4.15 -4.43 -10.45
C LYS A 82 -4.61 -5.74 -11.07
N GLU A 83 -3.94 -6.87 -10.77
CA GLU A 83 -4.34 -8.20 -11.25
C GLU A 83 -5.73 -8.63 -10.72
N LYS A 84 -6.18 -8.03 -9.61
CA LYS A 84 -7.51 -8.24 -9.01
C LYS A 84 -8.56 -7.21 -9.46
N HIS A 85 -8.20 -6.28 -10.36
CA HIS A 85 -9.07 -5.17 -10.78
C HIS A 85 -9.60 -4.32 -9.61
N ILE A 86 -8.79 -4.16 -8.57
CA ILE A 86 -9.11 -3.32 -7.42
C ILE A 86 -8.45 -1.95 -7.62
N PRO A 87 -9.22 -0.85 -7.64
CA PRO A 87 -8.65 0.48 -7.74
C PRO A 87 -7.75 0.80 -6.54
N ILE A 88 -6.70 1.60 -6.77
CA ILE A 88 -5.75 1.96 -5.72
C ILE A 88 -5.30 3.42 -5.86
N ALA A 89 -5.30 4.14 -4.74
CA ALA A 89 -4.52 5.37 -4.61
C ALA A 89 -3.10 5.03 -4.15
N ARG A 90 -2.10 5.67 -4.77
CA ARG A 90 -0.67 5.50 -4.45
C ARG A 90 -0.09 6.83 -4.01
N ILE A 91 0.33 6.91 -2.77
CA ILE A 91 0.76 8.15 -2.14
C ILE A 91 2.18 7.99 -1.64
N TYR A 92 3.01 9.00 -1.93
CA TYR A 92 4.39 9.12 -1.47
C TYR A 92 4.52 10.49 -0.82
N GLY A 93 4.94 10.54 0.43
CA GLY A 93 4.98 11.81 1.15
C GLY A 93 5.57 11.70 2.55
N SER A 94 5.51 12.80 3.29
CA SER A 94 5.84 12.82 4.72
C SER A 94 4.76 12.15 5.56
N GLY A 95 5.08 11.89 6.83
CA GLY A 95 4.06 11.48 7.80
C GLY A 95 2.92 12.50 7.94
N GLU A 96 3.19 13.82 7.83
CA GLU A 96 2.10 14.82 7.87
C GLU A 96 1.16 14.70 6.66
N GLU A 97 1.73 14.52 5.47
CA GLU A 97 0.94 14.38 4.24
C GLU A 97 0.04 13.14 4.31
N LEU A 98 0.55 12.04 4.88
CA LEU A 98 -0.24 10.83 5.12
C LEU A 98 -1.42 11.08 6.04
N VAL A 99 -1.18 11.66 7.23
CA VAL A 99 -2.24 11.92 8.22
C VAL A 99 -3.33 12.78 7.58
N ARG A 100 -2.92 13.82 6.86
CA ARG A 100 -3.83 14.70 6.14
C ARG A 100 -4.67 13.93 5.13
N ILE A 101 -4.06 13.10 4.28
CA ILE A 101 -4.79 12.37 3.23
C ILE A 101 -5.73 11.33 3.83
N VAL A 102 -5.31 10.56 4.84
CA VAL A 102 -6.18 9.57 5.50
C VAL A 102 -7.39 10.26 6.15
N ARG A 103 -7.18 11.42 6.79
CA ARG A 103 -8.26 12.21 7.37
C ARG A 103 -9.21 12.78 6.32
N GLU A 104 -8.69 13.40 5.25
CA GLU A 104 -9.49 14.00 4.18
C GLU A 104 -10.26 12.95 3.34
N SER A 105 -9.71 11.75 3.19
CA SER A 105 -10.37 10.63 2.50
C SER A 105 -11.35 9.86 3.38
N ALA A 106 -11.25 10.01 4.70
CA ALA A 106 -11.93 9.15 5.66
C ALA A 106 -11.69 7.65 5.37
N ALA A 107 -10.50 7.31 4.86
CA ALA A 107 -10.21 5.99 4.31
C ALA A 107 -10.48 4.88 5.35
N PRO A 108 -11.34 3.89 5.04
CA PRO A 108 -11.71 2.85 6.01
C PRO A 108 -10.57 1.87 6.28
N ARG A 109 -9.60 1.79 5.36
CA ARG A 109 -8.42 0.92 5.49
C ARG A 109 -7.30 1.37 4.55
N GLY A 110 -6.09 0.89 4.82
CA GLY A 110 -4.95 1.10 3.94
C GLY A 110 -3.74 0.30 4.35
N ILE A 111 -2.71 0.37 3.51
CA ILE A 111 -1.41 -0.26 3.75
C ILE A 111 -0.35 0.83 3.78
N LEU A 112 0.44 0.79 4.84
CA LEU A 112 1.49 1.74 5.09
C LEU A 112 2.85 1.05 5.01
N ARG A 113 3.80 1.68 4.32
CA ARG A 113 5.21 1.31 4.33
C ARG A 113 6.05 2.44 4.91
N TYR A 114 6.81 2.12 5.95
CA TYR A 114 7.73 3.04 6.61
C TYR A 114 9.05 2.32 6.95
N ILE A 115 9.97 3.02 7.62
CA ILE A 115 11.20 2.42 8.15
C ILE A 115 11.02 2.23 9.64
N GLU A 116 11.02 0.98 10.10
CA GLU A 116 11.02 0.62 11.51
C GLU A 116 12.44 0.22 11.93
N GLY A 117 13.02 0.96 12.87
CA GLY A 117 14.45 0.88 13.16
C GLY A 117 15.29 1.21 11.91
N ARG A 118 15.83 0.16 11.26
CA ARG A 118 16.65 0.24 10.04
C ARG A 118 16.01 -0.47 8.84
N GLU A 119 14.87 -1.10 9.01
CA GLU A 119 14.30 -2.01 8.02
C GLU A 119 12.99 -1.46 7.46
N PRO A 120 12.71 -1.66 6.15
CA PRO A 120 11.41 -1.32 5.61
C PRO A 120 10.33 -2.26 6.13
N HIS A 121 9.27 -1.68 6.68
CA HIS A 121 8.18 -2.44 7.27
C HIS A 121 6.83 -2.10 6.64
N TYR A 122 5.93 -3.07 6.60
CA TYR A 122 4.55 -2.91 6.15
C TYR A 122 3.58 -3.23 7.26
N ILE A 123 2.60 -2.34 7.41
CA ILE A 123 1.46 -2.54 8.29
C ILE A 123 0.17 -2.29 7.51
N ALA A 124 -0.92 -2.88 7.97
CA ALA A 124 -2.26 -2.52 7.54
C ALA A 124 -2.95 -1.74 8.65
N PHE A 125 -3.77 -0.77 8.28
CA PHE A 125 -4.65 -0.09 9.23
C PHE A 125 -6.11 -0.24 8.78
N VAL A 126 -7.01 -0.32 9.76
CA VAL A 126 -8.46 -0.42 9.55
C VAL A 126 -9.14 0.51 10.54
N ARG A 127 -10.08 1.32 10.05
CA ARG A 127 -10.86 2.25 10.88
C ARG A 127 -11.81 1.46 11.77
N VAL A 128 -11.83 1.80 13.06
CA VAL A 128 -12.66 1.10 14.07
C VAL A 128 -13.61 2.04 14.83
N SER A 129 -13.42 3.35 14.70
CA SER A 129 -14.32 4.35 15.27
C SER A 129 -14.42 5.59 14.39
N ASP A 130 -15.62 6.17 14.39
CA ASP A 130 -15.94 7.45 13.75
C ASP A 130 -15.85 8.64 14.71
N GLU A 131 -15.39 8.42 15.95
CA GLU A 131 -15.01 9.50 16.86
C GLU A 131 -14.04 10.50 16.19
N THR A 132 -14.01 11.73 16.67
CA THR A 132 -13.08 12.75 16.17
C THR A 132 -12.01 13.01 17.23
N PRO A 133 -10.72 12.72 16.96
CA PRO A 133 -10.18 12.12 15.73
C PRO A 133 -10.49 10.62 15.57
N ALA A 134 -10.61 10.18 14.31
CA ALA A 134 -10.90 8.77 13.99
C ALA A 134 -9.79 7.85 14.49
N ARG A 135 -10.19 6.67 14.98
CA ARG A 135 -9.27 5.65 15.48
C ARG A 135 -9.17 4.47 14.53
N TYR A 136 -7.96 3.93 14.46
CA TYR A 136 -7.59 2.84 13.57
C TYR A 136 -6.91 1.75 14.37
N ARG A 137 -7.24 0.51 14.04
CA ARG A 137 -6.47 -0.65 14.46
C ARG A 137 -5.32 -0.86 13.49
N PHE A 138 -4.10 -0.97 14.00
CA PHE A 138 -2.89 -1.19 13.23
C PHE A 138 -2.43 -2.63 13.41
N PHE A 139 -2.32 -3.36 12.30
CA PHE A 139 -1.90 -4.76 12.31
C PHE A 139 -0.45 -4.89 11.91
N ASN A 140 0.25 -5.87 12.50
CA ASN A 140 1.68 -6.07 12.32
C ASN A 140 2.53 -4.88 12.77
N ALA A 141 2.01 -4.05 13.67
CA ALA A 141 2.70 -2.92 14.29
C ALA A 141 2.95 -3.22 15.77
N ALA A 142 3.89 -2.49 16.38
CA ALA A 142 4.15 -2.53 17.82
C ALA A 142 4.29 -3.96 18.39
N ASP A 143 5.16 -4.76 17.78
CA ASP A 143 5.45 -6.15 18.16
C ASP A 143 4.21 -7.07 18.14
N GLY A 144 3.31 -6.88 17.17
CA GLY A 144 2.17 -7.78 16.96
C GLY A 144 1.04 -7.65 18.00
N LYS A 145 1.00 -6.52 18.74
CA LYS A 145 -0.07 -6.24 19.71
C LYS A 145 -1.45 -6.29 19.05
N GLU A 146 -2.27 -7.22 19.54
CA GLU A 146 -3.60 -7.51 18.98
C GLU A 146 -4.51 -6.28 18.91
N ASP A 147 -4.42 -5.38 19.89
CA ASP A 147 -5.33 -4.24 20.05
C ASP A 147 -4.62 -2.90 19.97
N PHE A 148 -3.63 -2.78 19.07
CA PHE A 148 -3.05 -1.46 18.83
C PHE A 148 -4.04 -0.57 18.08
N VAL A 149 -4.90 0.11 18.84
CA VAL A 149 -5.96 0.99 18.37
C VAL A 149 -5.64 2.43 18.74
N GLU A 150 -5.28 3.23 17.75
CA GLU A 150 -4.84 4.61 17.95
C GLU A 150 -5.24 5.53 16.79
N THR A 151 -4.97 6.82 16.96
CA THR A 151 -5.13 7.82 15.88
C THR A 151 -3.97 7.74 14.89
N MET A 152 -4.17 8.21 13.65
CA MET A 152 -3.05 8.34 12.68
C MET A 152 -2.01 9.35 13.16
N GLU A 153 -2.44 10.40 13.85
CA GLU A 153 -1.59 11.40 14.48
C GLU A 153 -0.65 10.78 15.52
N TYR A 154 -1.20 9.93 16.40
CA TYR A 154 -0.43 9.17 17.38
C TYR A 154 0.56 8.25 16.67
N PHE A 155 0.08 7.42 15.74
CA PHE A 155 0.94 6.49 15.01
C PHE A 155 2.09 7.20 14.30
N ARG A 156 1.81 8.34 13.65
CA ARG A 156 2.85 9.16 13.02
C ARG A 156 3.90 9.60 14.02
N ARG A 157 3.48 10.14 15.17
CA ARG A 157 4.40 10.70 16.18
C ARG A 157 5.32 9.62 16.74
N GLU A 158 4.77 8.45 17.06
CA GLU A 158 5.53 7.37 17.71
C GLU A 158 6.36 6.53 16.72
N HIS A 159 5.86 6.30 15.49
CA HIS A 159 6.46 5.34 14.56
C HIS A 159 7.04 5.94 13.27
N LEU A 160 6.57 7.13 12.84
CA LEU A 160 6.96 7.75 11.55
C LEU A 160 7.90 8.95 11.70
N GLY A 161 8.63 9.03 12.82
CA GLY A 161 9.47 10.18 13.16
C GLY A 161 10.43 10.64 12.05
N GLY A 162 10.55 11.97 11.90
CA GLY A 162 11.45 12.63 10.96
C GLY A 162 10.85 12.92 9.58
N ARG A 163 11.70 13.32 8.62
CA ARG A 163 11.30 13.66 7.23
C ARG A 163 11.39 12.47 6.26
N ARG A 164 11.25 11.24 6.77
CA ARG A 164 11.38 10.04 5.94
C ARG A 164 10.18 9.90 5.01
N VAL A 165 10.43 9.49 3.77
CA VAL A 165 9.37 9.22 2.80
C VAL A 165 8.62 7.97 3.23
N VAL A 166 7.31 8.14 3.36
CA VAL A 166 6.34 7.10 3.69
C VAL A 166 5.57 6.76 2.41
N ARG A 167 5.23 5.48 2.23
CA ARG A 167 4.43 5.03 1.08
C ARG A 167 3.09 4.50 1.58
N LEU A 168 2.00 5.01 1.02
CA LEU A 168 0.63 4.64 1.38
C LEU A 168 -0.10 4.07 0.16
N LEU A 169 -0.80 2.96 0.38
CA LEU A 169 -1.75 2.37 -0.56
C LEU A 169 -3.14 2.41 0.07
N LEU A 170 -4.12 2.93 -0.67
CA LEU A 170 -5.53 2.90 -0.28
C LEU A 170 -6.30 2.06 -1.32
N PRO A 171 -6.57 0.77 -1.03
CA PRO A 171 -7.35 -0.09 -1.92
C PRO A 171 -8.84 0.28 -1.92
N GLY A 172 -9.46 0.27 -3.09
CA GLY A 172 -10.84 0.69 -3.30
C GLY A 172 -11.02 2.20 -3.48
N GLU A 173 -9.94 2.98 -3.37
CA GLU A 173 -9.94 4.42 -3.63
C GLU A 173 -9.36 4.69 -5.03
N GLU A 174 -10.05 5.49 -5.83
CA GLU A 174 -9.49 6.08 -7.04
C GLU A 174 -9.03 7.50 -6.74
N ARG A 175 -7.71 7.73 -6.75
CA ARG A 175 -7.16 9.09 -6.79
C ARG A 175 -6.26 9.22 -8.00
N GLU A 176 -6.66 10.06 -8.95
CA GLU A 176 -5.78 10.55 -10.01
C GLU A 176 -4.81 11.60 -9.45
N ASP A 177 -3.94 11.21 -8.51
CA ASP A 177 -2.96 12.14 -7.95
C ASP A 177 -1.87 12.44 -8.99
N ALA A 178 -2.04 13.54 -9.73
CA ALA A 178 -1.07 14.08 -10.68
C ALA A 178 0.31 14.36 -10.05
N ARG A 179 0.38 14.55 -8.72
CA ARG A 179 1.65 14.72 -7.98
C ARG A 179 2.49 13.44 -7.91
N ALA A 180 1.90 12.26 -8.02
CA ALA A 180 2.65 11.00 -8.15
C ALA A 180 3.39 10.91 -9.49
N ARG A 181 3.01 11.73 -10.49
CA ARG A 181 3.71 11.82 -11.79
C ARG A 181 4.82 12.86 -11.80
N CYS A 182 4.80 13.85 -10.90
CA CYS A 182 5.66 15.04 -10.98
C CYS A 182 6.77 15.15 -9.93
N LYS A 183 6.95 14.15 -9.04
CA LYS A 183 8.11 14.09 -8.12
C LYS A 183 8.73 12.70 -8.09
N ASN A 184 9.22 12.26 -9.25
CA ASN A 184 10.34 11.31 -9.29
C ASN A 184 11.59 12.04 -8.77
N HIS A 185 11.77 12.13 -7.46
CA HIS A 185 13.09 12.39 -6.89
C HIS A 185 13.21 11.81 -5.48
N ILE A 186 14.10 10.82 -5.38
CA ILE A 186 14.91 10.42 -4.20
C ILE A 186 14.11 9.56 -3.19
N VAL A 187 14.21 8.21 -3.11
CA VAL A 187 15.35 7.30 -3.29
C VAL A 187 14.84 5.94 -3.84
N ASP A 188 15.13 5.65 -5.12
CA ASP A 188 15.28 4.27 -5.64
C ASP A 188 16.76 4.04 -6.06
N ALA A 189 17.67 4.86 -5.53
CA ALA A 189 19.11 4.73 -5.73
C ALA A 189 19.69 3.62 -4.83
N LYS A 190 19.29 2.37 -5.11
CA LYS A 190 20.10 1.15 -4.86
C LYS A 190 19.54 -0.12 -5.51
N TRP A 191 18.65 0.00 -6.50
CA TRP A 191 18.07 -1.16 -7.20
C TRP A 191 18.32 -1.18 -8.71
N SER A 192 19.26 -0.37 -9.22
CA SER A 192 19.50 -0.21 -10.66
C SER A 192 20.83 -0.77 -11.20
N GLU A 193 21.57 -1.61 -10.48
CA GLU A 193 22.85 -2.12 -11.03
C GLU A 193 22.73 -3.34 -11.96
N HIS A 194 21.57 -3.99 -12.12
CA HIS A 194 21.49 -5.23 -12.91
C HIS A 194 20.22 -5.38 -13.76
N LEU A 195 19.80 -4.36 -14.51
CA LEU A 195 18.83 -4.56 -15.60
C LEU A 195 19.32 -3.90 -16.92
N PRO A 196 19.39 -4.65 -18.03
CA PRO A 196 19.76 -4.09 -19.33
C PRO A 196 18.69 -3.10 -19.82
N ARG A 197 19.17 -1.96 -20.31
CA ARG A 197 18.35 -0.87 -20.86
C ARG A 197 17.51 -1.35 -22.04
N ARG A 198 16.19 -1.43 -21.87
CA ARG A 198 15.23 -1.29 -22.98
C ARG A 198 14.17 -0.27 -22.60
N CYS A 199 14.31 0.93 -23.16
CA CYS A 199 13.23 1.92 -23.22
C CYS A 199 12.08 1.32 -24.04
N VAL A 200 10.94 1.08 -23.39
CA VAL A 200 9.68 0.89 -24.09
C VAL A 200 8.92 2.21 -24.00
N GLN A 201 8.93 2.98 -25.08
CA GLN A 201 8.04 4.12 -25.26
C GLN A 201 6.64 3.57 -25.56
N TYR A 202 5.65 3.90 -24.72
CA TYR A 202 4.25 3.66 -25.05
C TYR A 202 3.68 4.90 -25.78
N PRO A 203 2.98 4.73 -26.91
CA PRO A 203 2.38 5.86 -27.63
C PRO A 203 1.18 6.43 -26.84
N VAL A 204 1.18 7.75 -26.66
CA VAL A 204 0.07 8.49 -26.06
C VAL A 204 -1.03 8.66 -27.11
N LEU A 205 -2.15 7.96 -26.93
CA LEU A 205 -3.38 8.20 -27.68
C LEU A 205 -3.99 9.54 -27.22
N ARG A 206 -3.88 10.58 -28.07
CA ARG A 206 -4.62 11.85 -27.92
C ARG A 206 -6.09 11.62 -28.24
N ARG A 207 -6.98 11.81 -27.25
CA ARG A 207 -8.41 12.04 -27.49
C ARG A 207 -8.57 13.37 -28.25
N LYS A 208 -9.19 13.33 -29.44
CA LYS A 208 -9.82 14.50 -30.07
C LYS A 208 -11.23 14.61 -29.50
N ASN A 209 -11.55 15.70 -28.82
CA ASN A 209 -12.92 16.20 -28.73
C ASN A 209 -12.91 17.69 -29.07
N SER A 210 -13.73 17.98 -30.07
CA SER A 210 -14.19 19.23 -30.66
C SER A 210 -14.58 20.33 -29.67
N PHE A 211 -14.27 21.58 -30.01
CA PHE A 211 -15.12 22.76 -29.78
C PHE A 211 -14.72 23.84 -30.80
N GLU A 212 -15.60 24.09 -31.77
CA GLU A 212 -15.57 25.33 -32.57
C GLU A 212 -16.21 26.46 -31.75
N PRO A 213 -15.63 27.68 -31.73
CA PRO A 213 -16.36 28.85 -31.28
C PRO A 213 -17.02 29.58 -32.47
N LEU A 214 -18.33 29.77 -32.34
CA LEU A 214 -19.13 30.72 -33.11
C LEU A 214 -18.86 32.16 -32.64
N SER A 215 -18.36 32.99 -33.55
CA SER A 215 -18.56 34.46 -33.62
C SER A 215 -18.08 34.89 -35.02
N GLY A 216 -18.73 35.73 -35.83
CA GLY A 216 -19.86 36.63 -35.65
C GLY A 216 -19.57 37.93 -36.43
N ILE A 217 -20.23 38.10 -37.59
CA ILE A 217 -20.68 39.36 -38.22
C ILE A 217 -19.67 40.25 -39.00
N GLY A 218 -19.96 40.48 -40.29
CA GLY A 218 -20.02 41.86 -40.81
C GLY A 218 -19.68 42.14 -42.29
N ARG A 219 -20.73 42.52 -43.07
CA ARG A 219 -20.77 43.46 -44.24
C ARG A 219 -20.09 42.97 -45.53
N GLY A 220 -20.62 43.12 -46.74
CA GLY A 220 -21.68 43.97 -47.28
C GLY A 220 -21.19 44.51 -48.63
N ALA A 221 -22.02 44.35 -49.67
CA ALA A 221 -21.82 44.71 -51.09
C ALA A 221 -20.88 43.80 -51.91
#